data_AF-A0AAU2DUS4-F1
#
_entry.id   AF-A0AAU2DUS4-F1
#
_cell.length_a   1.000
_cell.length_b   1.000
_cell.length_c   1.000
_cell.angle_alpha   90.00
_cell.angle_beta   90.00
_cell.angle_gamma   90.00
#
_symmetry.space_group_name_H-M   'P 1'
#
loop_
_entity.id
_entity.type
_entity.pdbx_description
1 polymer ?
#
loop_
_entity_poly.entity_id
_entity_poly.type
_entity_poly.pdbx_seq_one_letter_code
_entity_poly.pdbx_strand_id
1 'polypeptide(L)' 'MTALHVIDDANAPALGDVRDAGPRDLIYIRPVATSRRDFPKYWEAAGVALSRGAQVVVMNREES' A
#
# COMPACT_ATOMS: atom_id res chain seq x y z
N MET A 1 11.04 -5.91 -12.68
CA MET A 1 11.78 -5.55 -11.45
C MET A 1 10.77 -5.66 -10.33
N THR A 2 11.06 -6.34 -9.23
CA THR A 2 10.10 -6.49 -8.11
C THR A 2 10.15 -5.24 -7.26
N ALA A 3 9.04 -4.49 -7.17
CA ALA A 3 8.95 -3.29 -6.35
C ALA A 3 8.31 -3.57 -4.98
N LEU A 4 8.88 -2.95 -3.93
CA LEU A 4 8.29 -2.91 -2.60
C LEU A 4 7.81 -1.49 -2.31
N HIS A 5 6.51 -1.33 -2.14
CA HIS A 5 5.84 -0.07 -1.80
C HIS A 5 5.39 -0.12 -0.35
N VAL A 6 6.09 0.59 0.54
CA VAL A 6 5.72 0.69 1.96
C VAL A 6 4.92 1.97 2.19
N ILE A 7 3.74 1.83 2.78
CA ILE A 7 2.86 2.95 3.15
C ILE A 7 2.80 3.02 4.68
N ASP A 8 3.26 4.14 5.24
CA ASP A 8 3.15 4.49 6.66
C ASP A 8 2.73 5.96 6.85
N ASP A 9 2.64 6.43 8.09
CA ASP A 9 2.14 7.77 8.42
C ASP A 9 3.03 8.91 7.89
N ALA A 10 4.34 8.69 7.84
CA ALA A 10 5.32 9.70 7.43
C ALA A 10 5.69 9.59 5.94
N ASN A 11 5.67 8.39 5.38
CA ASN A 11 6.21 8.06 4.07
C ASN A 11 5.22 7.20 3.29
N ALA A 12 5.00 7.59 2.04
CA ALA A 12 4.27 6.78 1.09
C ALA A 12 4.80 7.06 -0.33
N PRO A 13 4.81 6.06 -1.23
CA PRO A 13 5.22 6.26 -2.62
C PRO A 13 4.26 7.19 -3.36
N ALA A 14 4.60 7.57 -4.59
CA ALA A 14 3.64 8.28 -5.42
C ALA A 14 2.41 7.38 -5.67
N LEU A 15 1.21 7.98 -5.65
CA LEU A 15 -0.03 7.24 -5.88
C LEU A 15 -0.06 6.55 -7.25
N GLY A 16 0.63 7.13 -8.26
CA GLY A 16 0.79 6.52 -9.58
C GLY A 16 1.54 5.19 -9.47
N ASP A 17 2.69 5.18 -8.81
CA ASP A 17 3.51 3.97 -8.62
C ASP A 17 2.73 2.86 -7.91
N VAL A 18 1.94 3.22 -6.89
CA VAL A 18 1.10 2.24 -6.18
C VAL A 18 0.05 1.64 -7.13
N ARG A 19 -0.63 2.45 -7.97
CA ARG A 19 -1.61 1.95 -8.94
C ARG A 19 -0.96 1.11 -10.05
N ASP A 20 0.25 1.47 -10.43
CA ASP A 20 1.01 0.83 -11.51
C ASP A 20 1.71 -0.46 -11.07
N ALA A 21 1.71 -0.78 -9.77
CA ALA A 21 2.15 -2.08 -9.26
C ALA A 21 1.32 -3.23 -9.85
N GLY A 22 2.00 -4.34 -10.14
CA GLY A 22 1.42 -5.49 -10.81
C GLY A 22 2.01 -6.81 -10.31
N PRO A 23 1.96 -7.88 -11.13
CA PRO A 23 2.41 -9.20 -10.71
C PRO A 23 3.86 -9.18 -10.19
N ARG A 24 4.07 -9.79 -9.02
CA ARG A 24 5.35 -9.84 -8.28
C ARG A 24 5.71 -8.58 -7.50
N ASP A 25 4.95 -7.50 -7.60
CA ASP A 25 5.13 -6.33 -6.72
C ASP A 25 4.42 -6.54 -5.39
N LEU A 26 4.94 -5.88 -4.34
CA LEU A 26 4.40 -5.95 -2.99
C LEU A 26 4.07 -4.55 -2.48
N ILE A 27 2.81 -4.36 -2.08
CA ILE A 27 2.35 -3.20 -1.34
C ILE A 27 2.19 -3.59 0.12
N TYR A 28 2.91 -2.91 1.00
CA TYR A 28 2.94 -3.15 2.43
C TYR A 28 2.34 -1.97 3.18
N ILE A 29 1.15 -2.16 3.76
CA ILE A 29 0.41 -1.13 4.48
C ILE A 29 0.61 -1.35 5.98
N ARG A 30 1.33 -0.44 6.64
CA ARG A 30 1.51 -0.47 8.10
C ARG A 30 0.24 0.02 8.80
N PRO A 31 -0.04 -0.40 10.04
CA PRO A 31 -1.27 -0.01 10.74
C PRO A 31 -1.37 1.52 10.92
N VAL A 32 -0.22 2.16 11.12
CA VAL A 32 -0.10 3.62 11.28
C VAL A 32 -0.46 4.40 10.02
N ALA A 33 -0.47 3.79 8.84
CA ALA A 33 -0.86 4.46 7.59
C ALA A 33 -2.29 5.04 7.65
N THR A 34 -3.16 4.46 8.48
CA THR A 34 -4.54 4.93 8.69
C THR A 34 -4.62 6.34 9.30
N SER A 35 -3.56 6.84 9.91
CA SER A 35 -3.49 8.22 10.43
C SER A 35 -3.28 9.26 9.34
N ARG A 36 -2.85 8.86 8.13
CA ARG A 36 -2.64 9.80 7.03
C ARG A 36 -3.97 10.39 6.56
N ARG A 37 -4.00 11.69 6.33
CA ARG A 37 -5.17 12.38 5.75
C ARG A 37 -5.56 11.84 4.36
N ASP A 38 -4.57 11.43 3.57
CA ASP A 38 -4.75 10.91 2.22
C ASP A 38 -4.85 9.38 2.16
N PHE A 39 -4.92 8.69 3.30
CA PHE A 39 -5.01 7.24 3.37
C PHE A 39 -6.11 6.63 2.49
N PRO A 40 -7.34 7.21 2.40
CA PRO A 40 -8.37 6.65 1.51
C PRO A 40 -7.93 6.53 0.05
N LYS A 41 -7.06 7.44 -0.44
CA LYS A 41 -6.51 7.39 -1.80
C LYS A 41 -5.50 6.25 -1.96
N TYR A 42 -4.68 6.03 -0.95
CA TYR A 42 -3.73 4.92 -0.93
C TYR A 42 -4.43 3.56 -0.82
N TRP A 43 -5.53 3.49 -0.06
CA TRP A 43 -6.38 2.31 0.01
C TRP A 43 -7.00 1.96 -1.34
N GLU A 44 -7.53 2.96 -2.05
CA GLU A 44 -8.04 2.80 -3.42
C GLU A 44 -6.94 2.34 -4.38
N ALA A 45 -5.77 3.00 -4.36
CA ALA A 45 -4.63 2.63 -5.21
C ALA A 45 -4.15 1.18 -4.95
N ALA A 46 -4.10 0.76 -3.69
CA ALA A 46 -3.75 -0.62 -3.34
C ALA A 46 -4.79 -1.62 -3.85
N GLY A 47 -6.08 -1.28 -3.83
CA GLY A 47 -7.15 -2.10 -4.42
C GLY A 47 -6.99 -2.25 -5.94
N VAL A 48 -6.60 -1.19 -6.64
CA VAL A 48 -6.28 -1.24 -8.08
C VAL A 48 -5.10 -2.16 -8.34
N ALA A 49 -4.01 -2.02 -7.59
CA ALA A 49 -2.82 -2.84 -7.72
C ALA A 49 -3.10 -4.33 -7.44
N LEU A 50 -3.87 -4.62 -6.40
CA LEU A 50 -4.33 -5.98 -6.08
C LEU A 50 -5.09 -6.58 -7.27
N SER A 51 -6.00 -5.81 -7.86
CA SER A 51 -6.75 -6.23 -9.04
C SER A 51 -5.87 -6.48 -10.27
N ARG A 52 -4.69 -5.85 -10.33
CA ARG A 52 -3.67 -6.05 -11.39
C ARG A 52 -2.71 -7.21 -11.07
N GLY A 53 -2.87 -7.86 -9.91
CA GLY A 53 -2.07 -9.02 -9.50
C GLY A 53 -0.89 -8.71 -8.58
N ALA A 54 -0.79 -7.48 -8.06
CA ALA A 54 0.16 -7.17 -7.00
C ALA A 54 -0.24 -7.88 -5.70
N GLN A 55 0.74 -8.21 -4.86
CA GLN A 55 0.50 -8.67 -3.51
C GLN A 55 0.26 -7.46 -2.61
N VAL A 56 -0.83 -7.48 -1.84
CA VAL A 56 -1.12 -6.43 -0.84
C VAL A 56 -1.16 -7.07 0.53
N VAL A 57 -0.35 -6.54 1.45
CA VAL A 57 -0.29 -6.98 2.85
C VAL A 57 -0.70 -5.82 3.73
N VAL A 58 -1.78 -6.03 4.49
CA VAL A 58 -2.26 -5.08 5.49
C VAL A 58 -1.90 -5.63 6.85
N MET A 59 -1.04 -4.92 7.57
CA MET A 59 -0.74 -5.28 8.95
C MET A 59 -1.87 -4.86 9.86
N ASN A 60 -2.34 -5.79 10.69
CA ASN A 60 -3.15 -5.44 11.85
C ASN A 60 -2.24 -4.88 12.94
N ARG A 61 -2.78 -3.98 13.77
CA ARG A 61 -2.12 -3.59 15.01
C ARG A 61 -2.10 -4.84 15.89
N GLU A 62 -0.94 -5.33 16.29
CA GLU A 62 -0.90 -6.39 17.30
C GLU A 62 -1.58 -5.85 18.56
N GLU A 63 -2.61 -6.54 19.04
CA GLU A 63 -3.22 -6.25 20.33
C GLU A 63 -2.14 -6.47 21.40
N SER A 64 -1.81 -5.40 22.12
CA SER A 64 -0.88 -5.42 23.26
C SER A 64 -1.59 -5.91 24.53
#